data_AF-G8TV27-F1
#
_entry.id   AF-G8TV27-F1
#
_cell.length_a   1.000
_cell.length_b   1.000
_cell.length_c   1.000
_cell.angle_alpha   90.00
_cell.angle_beta   90.00
_cell.angle_gamma   90.00
#
_symmetry.space_group_name_H-M   'P 1'
#
loop_
_entity.id
_entity.type
_entity.pdbx_description
1 polymer ?
#
loop_
_entity_poly.entity_id
_entity_poly.type
_entity_poly.pdbx_seq_one_letter_code
_entity_poly.pdbx_strand_id
1 'polypeptide(L)'
;MAGRIPEVHSLEAAVQAVIRQNIACGYRPVRFIQKTQKGNAPTDDLITNLTNLVRNNTAQAVVSEAIQRYPKLLTIEDFLQYDDWALAWGFSCSVADQARLAVRRYDRQAGHVRWERAH
;
A
#
# COMPACT_ATOMS: atom_id res chain seq x y z
N MET A 1 10.82 -15.88 0.57
CA MET A 1 11.06 -15.22 1.85
C MET A 1 10.34 -13.89 1.82
N ALA A 2 9.51 -13.62 2.83
CA ALA A 2 8.81 -12.35 2.97
C ALA A 2 9.81 -11.21 3.20
N GLY A 3 9.53 -10.04 2.63
CA GLY A 3 10.25 -8.81 2.93
C GLY A 3 9.80 -8.22 4.28
N ARG A 4 10.62 -7.34 4.85
CA ARG A 4 10.22 -6.55 6.02
C ARG A 4 9.62 -5.23 5.59
N ILE A 5 8.44 -4.91 6.11
CA ILE A 5 7.83 -3.61 5.87
C ILE A 5 8.78 -2.53 6.40
N PRO A 6 9.11 -1.51 5.60
CA PRO A 6 9.95 -0.41 6.05
C PRO A 6 9.37 0.28 7.30
N GLU A 7 10.21 0.59 8.26
CA GLU A 7 9.82 1.45 9.38
C GLU A 7 9.59 2.86 8.88
N VAL A 8 8.38 3.37 9.15
CA VAL A 8 7.94 4.71 8.73
C VAL A 8 7.18 5.36 9.88
N HIS A 9 7.35 6.68 10.02
CA HIS A 9 6.72 7.47 11.09
C HIS A 9 5.56 8.33 10.60
N SER A 10 5.29 8.36 9.30
CA SER A 10 4.22 9.17 8.71
C SER A 10 3.63 8.53 7.45
N LEU A 11 2.44 9.00 7.07
CA LEU A 11 1.74 8.56 5.86
C LEU A 11 2.55 8.91 4.60
N GLU A 12 3.17 10.08 4.58
CA GLU A 12 4.03 10.55 3.49
C GLU A 12 5.24 9.62 3.33
N ALA A 13 5.88 9.23 4.44
CA ALA A 13 6.99 8.28 4.42
C ALA A 13 6.56 6.90 3.91
N ALA A 14 5.36 6.42 4.28
CA ALA A 14 4.79 5.18 3.75
C ALA A 14 4.58 5.25 2.23
N VAL A 15 3.99 6.35 1.73
CA VAL A 15 3.82 6.57 0.29
C VAL A 15 5.16 6.57 -0.45
N GLN A 16 6.16 7.25 0.10
CA GLN A 16 7.50 7.28 -0.50
C GLN A 16 8.18 5.91 -0.48
N ALA A 17 8.00 5.13 0.59
CA ALA A 17 8.51 3.77 0.70
C ALA A 17 7.91 2.86 -0.37
N VAL A 18 6.58 2.92 -0.57
CA VAL A 18 5.88 2.21 -1.66
C VAL A 18 6.50 2.58 -3.01
N ILE A 19 6.56 3.87 -3.34
CA ILE A 19 7.07 4.33 -4.64
C ILE A 19 8.51 3.85 -4.88
N ARG A 20 9.39 4.02 -3.88
CA ARG A 20 10.80 3.64 -3.97
C ARG A 20 10.95 2.13 -4.20
N GLN A 21 10.24 1.33 -3.43
CA GLN A 21 10.30 -0.12 -3.52
C GLN A 21 9.76 -0.62 -4.87
N ASN A 22 8.65 -0.06 -5.34
CA ASN A 22 8.06 -0.45 -6.62
C ASN A 22 9.04 -0.17 -7.78
N ILE A 23 9.68 1.01 -7.77
CA ILE A 23 10.69 1.38 -8.78
C ILE A 23 11.89 0.42 -8.72
N ALA A 24 12.36 0.06 -7.52
CA ALA A 24 13.44 -0.91 -7.35
C ALA A 24 13.07 -2.31 -7.88
N CYS A 25 11.79 -2.66 -7.88
CA CYS A 25 11.27 -3.88 -8.50
C CYS A 25 10.99 -3.76 -10.01
N GLY A 26 11.28 -2.63 -10.63
CA GLY A 26 11.05 -2.40 -12.06
C GLY A 26 9.61 -1.98 -12.42
N TYR A 27 8.77 -1.67 -11.42
CA TYR A 27 7.41 -1.19 -11.63
C TYR A 27 7.28 0.29 -11.28
N ARG A 28 6.74 1.10 -12.18
CA ARG A 28 6.50 2.53 -11.94
C ARG A 28 5.00 2.76 -11.68
N PRO A 29 4.57 3.00 -10.43
CA PRO A 29 3.16 3.13 -10.10
C PRO A 29 2.64 4.54 -10.43
N VAL A 30 2.53 4.88 -11.72
CA VAL A 30 2.25 6.26 -12.20
C VAL A 30 0.98 6.85 -11.61
N ARG A 31 -0.14 6.09 -11.59
CA ARG A 31 -1.41 6.57 -11.03
C ARG A 31 -1.34 6.82 -9.53
N PHE A 32 -0.66 5.94 -8.79
CA PHE A 32 -0.43 6.11 -7.36
C PHE A 32 0.41 7.36 -7.08
N ILE A 33 1.50 7.56 -7.84
CA ILE A 33 2.36 8.75 -7.79
C ILE A 33 1.55 10.03 -8.03
N GLN A 34 0.69 10.05 -9.05
CA GLN A 34 -0.14 11.21 -9.38
C GLN A 34 -1.17 11.50 -8.28
N LYS A 35 -1.87 10.48 -7.79
CA LYS A 35 -2.92 10.64 -6.76
C LYS A 35 -2.37 11.07 -5.40
N THR A 36 -1.18 10.60 -5.05
CA THR A 36 -0.53 10.95 -3.78
C THR A 36 0.40 12.15 -3.88
N GLN A 37 0.64 12.67 -5.09
CA GLN A 37 1.68 13.65 -5.38
C GLN A 37 3.05 13.27 -4.78
N LYS A 38 3.39 11.96 -4.80
CA LYS A 38 4.59 11.39 -4.15
C LYS A 38 4.66 11.61 -2.63
N GLY A 39 3.52 11.79 -1.97
CA GLY A 39 3.44 12.11 -0.55
C GLY A 39 3.48 13.61 -0.26
N ASN A 40 3.45 14.47 -1.27
CA ASN A 40 3.46 15.93 -1.08
C ASN A 40 2.05 16.56 -1.07
N ALA A 41 1.00 15.78 -1.30
CA ALA A 41 -0.36 16.27 -1.16
C ALA A 41 -0.66 16.58 0.32
N PRO A 42 -1.57 17.53 0.63
CA PRO A 42 -2.04 17.74 2.00
C PRO A 42 -2.49 16.43 2.66
N THR A 43 -2.26 16.27 3.96
CA THR A 43 -2.53 15.02 4.67
C THR A 43 -3.99 14.56 4.53
N ASP A 44 -4.96 15.48 4.61
CA ASP A 44 -6.39 15.17 4.41
C ASP A 44 -6.68 14.67 2.99
N ASP A 45 -6.03 15.25 1.99
CA ASP A 45 -6.12 14.80 0.60
C ASP A 45 -5.46 13.43 0.44
N LEU A 46 -4.33 13.16 1.10
CA LEU A 46 -3.68 11.85 1.10
C LEU A 46 -4.62 10.79 1.68
N ILE A 47 -5.20 11.03 2.84
CA ILE A 47 -6.15 10.11 3.50
C ILE A 47 -7.34 9.85 2.57
N THR A 48 -7.92 10.90 1.98
CA THR A 48 -9.05 10.79 1.06
C THR A 48 -8.69 9.99 -0.19
N ASN A 49 -7.56 10.31 -0.82
CA ASN A 49 -7.12 9.65 -2.04
C ASN A 49 -6.77 8.17 -1.80
N LEU A 50 -6.09 7.86 -0.69
CA LEU A 50 -5.73 6.49 -0.34
C LEU A 50 -6.97 5.67 0.06
N THR A 51 -7.91 6.25 0.81
CA THR A 51 -9.20 5.62 1.11
C THR A 51 -9.94 5.23 -0.18
N ASN A 52 -9.96 6.14 -1.16
CA ASN A 52 -10.57 5.88 -2.46
C ASN A 52 -9.85 4.77 -3.23
N LEU A 53 -8.52 4.73 -3.20
CA LEU A 53 -7.73 3.68 -3.87
C LEU A 53 -7.94 2.29 -3.23
N VAL A 54 -7.95 2.22 -1.91
CA VAL A 54 -8.17 0.96 -1.17
C VAL A 54 -9.56 0.40 -1.44
N ARG A 55 -10.58 1.27 -1.53
CA ARG A 55 -11.98 0.86 -1.77
C ARG A 55 -12.31 0.61 -3.23
N ASN A 56 -11.50 1.09 -4.17
CA ASN A 56 -11.81 1.03 -5.59
C ASN A 56 -11.38 -0.32 -6.20
N ASN A 57 -12.36 -1.15 -6.58
CA ASN A 57 -12.12 -2.46 -7.18
C ASN A 57 -11.24 -2.42 -8.45
N THR A 58 -11.36 -1.39 -9.28
CA THR A 58 -10.52 -1.22 -10.48
C THR A 58 -9.07 -0.92 -10.10
N ALA A 59 -8.84 -0.08 -9.08
CA ALA A 59 -7.49 0.19 -8.57
C ALA A 59 -6.86 -1.10 -8.00
N GLN A 60 -7.64 -1.86 -7.23
CA GLN A 60 -7.21 -3.14 -6.67
C GLN A 60 -6.88 -4.16 -7.77
N ALA A 61 -7.67 -4.22 -8.85
CA ALA A 61 -7.41 -5.11 -9.98
C ALA A 61 -6.08 -4.78 -10.69
N VAL A 62 -5.79 -3.50 -10.91
CA VAL A 62 -4.52 -3.04 -11.51
C VAL A 62 -3.32 -3.43 -10.64
N VAL A 63 -3.43 -3.27 -9.31
CA VAL A 63 -2.37 -3.67 -8.38
C VAL A 63 -2.19 -5.19 -8.38
N SER A 64 -3.30 -5.94 -8.40
CA SER A 64 -3.30 -7.39 -8.57
C SER A 64 -2.51 -7.82 -9.82
N GLU A 65 -2.85 -7.29 -10.99
CA GLU A 65 -2.11 -7.57 -12.24
C GLU A 65 -0.61 -7.23 -12.13
N ALA A 66 -0.28 -6.11 -11.47
CA ALA A 66 1.10 -5.74 -11.24
C ALA A 66 1.82 -6.75 -10.35
N ILE A 67 1.18 -7.28 -9.30
CA ILE A 67 1.75 -8.30 -8.40
C ILE A 67 1.98 -9.62 -9.12
N GLN A 68 1.10 -10.02 -10.04
CA GLN A 68 1.32 -11.20 -10.89
C GLN A 68 2.66 -11.14 -11.64
N ARG A 69 3.02 -9.95 -12.13
CA ARG A 69 4.27 -9.70 -12.86
C ARG A 69 5.45 -9.42 -11.93
N TYR A 70 5.20 -8.77 -10.80
CA TYR A 70 6.17 -8.31 -9.83
C TYR A 70 5.74 -8.78 -8.44
N PRO A 71 5.99 -10.04 -8.06
CA PRO A 71 5.40 -10.65 -6.87
C PRO A 71 5.92 -10.09 -5.54
N LYS A 72 6.89 -9.17 -5.58
CA LYS A 72 7.48 -8.50 -4.41
C LYS A 72 7.05 -7.04 -4.28
N LEU A 73 6.04 -6.56 -5.00
CA LEU A 73 5.61 -5.17 -4.85
C LEU A 73 5.09 -4.92 -3.42
N LEU A 74 5.56 -3.82 -2.84
CA LEU A 74 5.02 -3.22 -1.62
C LEU A 74 3.84 -2.34 -1.99
N THR A 75 2.73 -2.46 -1.29
CA THR A 75 1.54 -1.62 -1.51
C THR A 75 1.24 -0.81 -0.27
N ILE A 76 0.35 0.18 -0.38
CA ILE A 76 -0.04 0.97 0.78
C ILE A 76 -0.89 0.14 1.77
N GLU A 77 -1.62 -0.84 1.26
CA GLU A 77 -2.40 -1.79 2.05
C GLU A 77 -1.52 -2.63 2.97
N ASP A 78 -0.27 -2.91 2.57
CA ASP A 78 0.69 -3.62 3.42
C ASP A 78 0.97 -2.83 4.72
N PHE A 79 0.84 -1.49 4.71
CA PHE A 79 0.89 -0.65 5.91
C PHE A 79 -0.48 -0.52 6.58
N LEU A 80 -1.52 -0.20 5.81
CA LEU A 80 -2.85 0.13 6.35
C LEU A 80 -3.57 -1.07 6.98
N GLN A 81 -3.12 -2.30 6.75
CA GLN A 81 -3.69 -3.48 7.40
C GLN A 81 -3.48 -3.51 8.92
N TYR A 82 -2.52 -2.73 9.44
CA TYR A 82 -2.24 -2.61 10.87
C TYR A 82 -3.03 -1.43 11.47
N ASP A 83 -3.87 -1.73 12.47
CA ASP A 83 -4.80 -0.74 13.02
C ASP A 83 -4.09 0.44 13.68
N ASP A 84 -2.93 0.22 14.29
CA ASP A 84 -2.15 1.27 14.94
C ASP A 84 -1.64 2.33 13.93
N TRP A 85 -1.13 1.91 12.78
CA TRP A 85 -0.77 2.84 11.70
C TRP A 85 -1.98 3.47 11.03
N ALA A 86 -3.02 2.68 10.74
CA ALA A 86 -4.23 3.19 10.10
C ALA A 86 -4.87 4.30 10.95
N LEU A 87 -5.06 4.06 12.24
CA LEU A 87 -5.66 5.03 13.16
C LEU A 87 -4.73 6.23 13.40
N ALA A 88 -3.42 6.02 13.56
CA ALA A 88 -2.46 7.11 13.73
C ALA A 88 -2.40 8.06 12.53
N TRP A 89 -2.68 7.56 11.33
CA TRP A 89 -2.74 8.36 10.10
C TRP A 89 -4.16 8.84 9.76
N GLY A 90 -5.14 8.66 10.65
CA GLY A 90 -6.50 9.19 10.47
C GLY A 90 -7.43 8.33 9.60
N PHE A 91 -7.08 7.08 9.30
CA PHE A 91 -7.96 6.14 8.61
C PHE A 91 -8.93 5.47 9.58
N SER A 92 -10.13 5.15 9.09
CA SER A 92 -11.10 4.35 9.84
C SER A 92 -10.73 2.85 9.85
N CYS A 93 -11.19 2.11 10.86
CA CYS A 93 -11.02 0.64 10.91
C CYS A 93 -11.59 -0.05 9.65
N SER A 94 -12.65 0.50 9.05
CA SER A 94 -13.19 0.01 7.78
C SER A 94 -12.15 0.02 6.66
N VAL A 95 -11.26 1.02 6.60
CA VAL A 95 -10.19 1.07 5.61
C VAL A 95 -9.12 0.04 5.92
N ALA A 96 -8.76 -0.13 7.20
CA ALA A 96 -7.81 -1.17 7.62
C ALA A 96 -8.31 -2.59 7.27
N ASP A 97 -9.60 -2.87 7.46
CA ASP A 97 -10.20 -4.15 7.09
C ASP A 97 -10.17 -4.39 5.58
N GLN A 98 -10.44 -3.36 4.78
CA GLN A 98 -10.30 -3.47 3.32
C GLN A 98 -8.83 -3.70 2.91
N ALA A 99 -7.89 -3.01 3.55
CA ALA A 99 -6.46 -3.23 3.33
C ALA A 99 -6.05 -4.68 3.66
N ARG A 100 -6.53 -5.26 4.77
CA ARG A 100 -6.29 -6.67 5.12
C ARG A 100 -6.80 -7.62 4.05
N LEU A 101 -8.01 -7.38 3.51
CA LEU A 101 -8.58 -8.19 2.44
C LEU A 101 -7.75 -8.11 1.16
N ALA A 102 -7.28 -6.90 0.82
CA ALA A 102 -6.39 -6.67 -0.31
C ALA A 102 -5.06 -7.40 -0.15
N VAL A 103 -4.37 -7.23 0.98
CA VAL A 103 -3.09 -7.90 1.28
C VAL A 103 -3.22 -9.41 1.16
N ARG A 104 -4.26 -10.01 1.75
CA ARG A 104 -4.51 -11.47 1.63
C ARG A 104 -4.67 -11.93 0.18
N ARG A 105 -5.34 -11.12 -0.65
CA ARG A 105 -5.51 -11.40 -2.08
C ARG A 105 -4.18 -11.30 -2.82
N TYR A 106 -3.42 -10.26 -2.54
CA TYR A 106 -2.11 -9.99 -3.12
C TYR A 106 -1.09 -11.09 -2.79
N ASP A 107 -1.06 -11.53 -1.53
CA ASP A 107 -0.17 -12.61 -1.09
C ASP A 107 -0.54 -13.96 -1.74
N ARG A 108 -1.85 -14.25 -1.85
CA ARG A 108 -2.32 -15.42 -2.59
C ARG A 108 -1.88 -15.37 -4.06
N GLN A 109 -1.96 -14.20 -4.68
CA GLN A 109 -1.58 -13.99 -6.07
C GLN A 109 -0.07 -14.07 -6.30
N ALA A 110 0.73 -13.62 -5.33
CA ALA A 110 2.18 -13.79 -5.33
C ALA A 110 2.62 -15.23 -4.98
N GLY A 111 1.71 -16.06 -4.45
CA GLY A 111 2.00 -17.42 -3.99
C GLY A 111 2.76 -17.50 -2.67
N HIS A 112 2.93 -16.38 -1.96
CA HIS A 112 3.63 -16.30 -0.67
C HIS A 112 3.26 -14.99 0.06
N VAL A 113 3.53 -14.94 1.36
CA VAL A 113 3.48 -13.69 2.13
C VAL A 113 4.55 -12.75 1.60
N ARG A 114 4.16 -11.59 1.08
CA ARG A 114 5.08 -10.63 0.45
C ARG A 114 5.83 -9.80 1.50
N TRP A 115 5.11 -9.35 2.52
CA TRP A 115 5.62 -8.38 3.50
C TRP A 115 5.11 -8.67 4.91
N GLU A 116 6.01 -8.56 5.87
CA GLU A 116 5.70 -8.70 7.30
C GLU A 116 6.27 -7.52 8.07
N ARG A 117 5.55 -7.06 9.09
CA ARG A 117 6.09 -6.10 10.05
C ARG A 117 7.24 -6.73 10.84
N ALA A 118 8.27 -5.96 11.15
CA ALA A 118 9.28 -6.39 12.13
C ALA A 118 8.63 -6.45 13.53
N HIS A 119 8.92 -7.50 14.29
CA HIS A 119 8.50 -7.65 15.69
C HIS A 119 9.39 -6.80 16.61
#